data_AF-A0A5C9CTZ2-F1
#
_entry.id   AF-A0A5C9CTZ2-F1
#
_cell.length_a   1.000
_cell.length_b   1.000
_cell.length_c   1.000
_cell.angle_alpha   90.00
_cell.angle_beta   90.00
_cell.angle_gamma   90.00
#
_symmetry.space_group_name_H-M   'P 1'
#
loop_
_entity.id
_entity.type
_entity.pdbx_description
1 polymer ?
#
loop_
_entity_poly.entity_id
_entity_poly.type
_entity_poly.pdbx_seq_one_letter_code
_entity_poly.pdbx_strand_id
1 'polypeptide(L)'
;LLTGMGNGPIDAAVHALQGVGIKVQVRSYEERSTRASTDAGDAQACAFLELVSAAGGPERFGVGMDTNIVTASVKALLSGVNRLGLSELAVVESEAA
;
A
#
# COMPACT_ATOMS: atom_id res chain seq x y z
N LEU A 1 -10.20 -12.23 -7.58
CA LEU A 1 -9.77 -12.00 -6.17
C LEU A 1 -8.25 -11.94 -6.16
N LEU A 2 -7.66 -10.98 -5.43
CA LEU A 2 -6.21 -10.93 -5.21
C LEU A 2 -5.85 -11.78 -3.99
N THR A 3 -4.73 -12.49 -4.07
CA THR A 3 -4.21 -13.33 -2.99
C THR A 3 -2.71 -13.19 -2.89
N GLY A 4 -2.17 -13.09 -1.67
CA GLY A 4 -0.75 -13.06 -1.40
C GLY A 4 -0.46 -13.60 0.00
N MET A 5 0.76 -14.09 0.20
CA MET A 5 1.28 -14.57 1.48
C MET A 5 2.57 -13.85 1.80
N GLY A 6 2.90 -13.67 3.07
CA GLY A 6 4.11 -12.97 3.47
C GLY A 6 4.30 -13.03 4.98
N ASN A 7 5.38 -12.42 5.47
CA ASN A 7 5.73 -12.38 6.89
C ASN A 7 4.80 -11.46 7.72
N GLY A 8 3.85 -10.80 7.08
CA GLY A 8 2.83 -9.97 7.70
C GLY A 8 1.86 -9.41 6.68
N PRO A 9 0.84 -8.64 7.11
CA PRO A 9 -0.22 -8.17 6.21
C PRO A 9 0.28 -7.25 5.08
N ILE A 10 1.25 -6.38 5.36
CA ILE A 10 1.84 -5.48 4.35
C ILE A 10 2.57 -6.31 3.28
N ASP A 11 3.40 -7.26 3.70
CA ASP A 11 4.15 -8.14 2.81
C ASP A 11 3.22 -9.02 1.95
N ALA A 12 2.18 -9.60 2.56
CA ALA A 12 1.15 -10.34 1.86
C ALA A 12 0.39 -9.48 0.84
N ALA A 13 0.06 -8.23 1.18
CA ALA A 13 -0.59 -7.30 0.26
C ALA A 13 0.33 -6.89 -0.91
N VAL A 14 1.62 -6.67 -0.67
CA VAL A 14 2.61 -6.41 -1.72
C VAL A 14 2.70 -7.60 -2.69
N HIS A 15 2.79 -8.83 -2.17
CA HIS A 15 2.79 -10.03 -3.02
C HIS A 15 1.47 -10.21 -3.79
N ALA A 16 0.33 -9.86 -3.19
CA ALA A 16 -0.96 -9.88 -3.89
C ALA A 16 -1.01 -8.89 -5.06
N LEU A 17 -0.48 -7.67 -4.87
CA LEU A 17 -0.38 -6.64 -5.92
C LEU A 17 0.60 -7.04 -7.03
N GLN A 18 1.70 -7.70 -6.68
CA GLN A 18 2.64 -8.25 -7.65
C GLN A 18 1.97 -9.25 -8.61
N GLY A 19 0.99 -10.01 -8.13
CA GLY A 19 0.19 -10.94 -8.94
C GLY A 19 -0.59 -10.28 -10.07
N VAL A 20 -0.79 -8.96 -10.04
CA VAL A 20 -1.43 -8.17 -11.11
C VAL A 20 -0.49 -7.15 -11.75
N GLY A 21 0.83 -7.35 -11.61
CA GLY A 21 1.84 -6.53 -12.29
C GLY A 21 2.26 -5.26 -11.55
N ILE A 22 1.67 -4.96 -10.39
CA ILE A 22 2.05 -3.81 -9.56
C ILE A 22 3.22 -4.23 -8.67
N LYS A 23 4.43 -3.80 -9.02
CA LYS A 23 5.65 -4.14 -8.28
C LYS A 23 6.18 -2.93 -7.52
N VAL A 24 6.10 -2.99 -6.19
CA VAL A 24 6.57 -1.94 -5.27
C VAL A 24 7.47 -2.53 -4.20
N GLN A 25 8.35 -1.70 -3.65
CA GLN A 25 9.16 -2.01 -2.48
C GLN A 25 8.78 -1.04 -1.35
N VAL A 26 8.61 -1.58 -0.15
CA VAL A 26 8.42 -0.79 1.07
C VAL A 26 9.80 -0.42 1.61
N ARG A 27 10.03 0.89 1.80
CA ARG A 27 11.30 1.45 2.30
C ARG A 27 11.23 1.80 3.78
N SER A 28 10.09 2.30 4.20
CA SER A 28 9.82 2.67 5.59
C SER A 28 8.34 2.46 5.93
N TYR A 29 8.08 2.15 7.19
CA TYR A 29 6.76 2.01 7.77
C TYR A 29 6.73 2.69 9.14
N GLU A 30 5.76 3.59 9.33
CA GLU A 30 5.42 4.15 10.64
C GLU A 30 3.91 4.08 10.82
N GLU A 31 3.46 3.74 12.02
CA GLU A 31 2.04 3.78 12.36
C GLU A 31 1.85 4.34 13.76
N ARG A 32 0.84 5.19 13.91
CA ARG A 32 0.52 5.84 15.18
C ARG A 32 -0.98 5.98 15.36
N SER A 33 -1.41 6.06 16.63
CA SER A 33 -2.75 6.52 16.96
C SER A 33 -2.90 8.01 16.59
N THR A 34 -4.05 8.40 16.04
CA THR A 34 -4.34 9.79 15.68
C THR A 34 -4.75 10.65 16.88
N ARG A 35 -5.24 10.00 17.93
CA ARG A 35 -5.66 10.61 19.18
C ARG A 35 -5.43 9.65 20.35
N ALA A 36 -5.33 10.22 21.54
CA ALA A 36 -5.46 9.43 22.76
C ALA A 36 -6.86 8.81 22.80
N SER A 37 -6.91 7.51 23.06
CA SER A 37 -8.15 6.77 23.20
C SER A 37 -8.46 6.65 24.69
N THR A 38 -9.65 7.05 25.10
CA THR A 38 -10.16 6.83 26.47
C THR A 38 -10.78 5.44 26.62
N ASP A 39 -11.24 4.86 25.51
CA ASP A 39 -11.75 3.48 25.43
C ASP A 39 -11.16 2.83 24.17
N ALA A 40 -10.34 1.79 24.33
CA ALA A 40 -9.47 1.23 23.29
C ALA A 40 -10.18 0.91 21.95
N GLY A 41 -11.50 0.66 21.97
CA GLY A 41 -12.29 0.39 20.77
C GLY A 41 -12.47 1.59 19.83
N ASP A 42 -12.17 2.81 20.28
CA ASP A 42 -12.31 4.04 19.49
C ASP A 42 -10.97 4.59 18.94
N ALA A 43 -9.87 3.88 19.22
CA ALA A 43 -8.56 4.21 18.72
C ALA A 43 -8.53 4.13 17.19
N GLN A 44 -8.05 5.19 16.56
CA GLN A 44 -7.85 5.25 15.12
C GLN A 44 -6.35 5.27 14.83
N ALA A 45 -5.92 4.38 13.96
CA ALA A 45 -4.55 4.31 13.47
C ALA A 45 -4.39 5.14 12.19
N CYS A 46 -3.21 5.72 12.05
CA CYS A 46 -2.72 6.35 10.84
C CYS A 46 -1.38 5.72 10.50
N ALA A 47 -1.33 5.03 9.36
CA ALA A 47 -0.16 4.39 8.82
C ALA A 47 0.46 5.23 7.70
N PHE A 48 1.78 5.31 7.70
CA PHE A 48 2.62 5.97 6.72
C PHE A 48 3.56 4.92 6.12
N LEU A 49 3.55 4.79 4.79
CA LEU A 49 4.40 3.86 4.04
C LEU A 49 5.21 4.64 3.02
N GLU A 50 6.53 4.54 3.09
CA GLU A 50 7.41 5.03 2.03
C GLU A 50 7.62 3.93 1.00
N LEU A 51 7.26 4.21 -0.25
CA LEU A 51 7.28 3.23 -1.33
C LEU A 51 8.14 3.72 -2.49
N VAL A 52 8.76 2.77 -3.18
CA VAL A 52 9.40 2.97 -4.47
C VAL A 52 8.92 1.89 -5.45
N SER A 53 8.83 2.23 -6.73
CA SER A 53 8.61 1.22 -7.78
C SER A 53 9.77 0.22 -7.78
N ALA A 54 9.48 -1.05 -8.04
CA ALA A 54 10.55 -2.06 -8.19
C ALA A 54 11.49 -1.77 -9.37
N ALA A 55 11.05 -0.94 -10.33
CA ALA A 55 11.90 -0.45 -11.44
C ALA A 55 12.81 0.72 -11.02
N GLY A 56 12.78 1.15 -9.76
CA GLY A 56 13.45 2.35 -9.26
C GLY A 56 12.61 3.62 -9.51
N GLY A 57 13.23 4.77 -9.29
CA GLY A 57 12.58 6.08 -9.43
C GLY A 57 12.32 6.76 -8.09
N PRO A 58 11.47 7.81 -8.07
CA PRO A 58 11.28 8.61 -6.88
C PRO A 58 10.47 7.86 -5.82
N GLU A 59 10.85 8.05 -4.56
CA GLU A 59 10.07 7.56 -3.42
C GLU A 59 8.80 8.41 -3.23
N ARG A 60 7.74 7.75 -2.76
CA ARG A 60 6.44 8.36 -2.47
C ARG A 60 5.89 7.81 -1.18
N PHE A 61 5.34 8.71 -0.37
CA PHE A 61 4.59 8.31 0.82
C PHE A 61 3.15 7.96 0.46
N GLY A 62 2.69 6.85 1.00
CA GLY A 62 1.30 6.45 1.15
C GLY A 62 0.83 6.68 2.59
N VAL A 63 -0.44 7.07 2.77
CA VAL A 63 -1.04 7.32 4.08
C VAL A 63 -2.42 6.69 4.12
N GLY A 64 -2.75 6.02 5.21
CA GLY A 64 -4.00 5.32 5.39
C GLY A 64 -4.47 5.40 6.84
N MET A 65 -5.77 5.60 7.02
CA MET A 65 -6.39 5.70 8.34
C MET A 65 -7.53 4.71 8.47
N ASP A 66 -7.58 4.03 9.61
CA ASP A 66 -8.61 3.06 9.96
C ASP A 66 -8.61 2.80 11.48
N THR A 67 -9.69 2.28 12.04
CA THR A 67 -9.69 1.80 13.44
C THR A 67 -8.97 0.46 13.58
N ASN A 68 -8.78 -0.28 12.49
CA ASN A 68 -7.98 -1.48 12.43
C ASN A 68 -6.59 -1.18 11.83
N ILE A 69 -5.52 -1.43 12.60
CA ILE A 69 -4.13 -1.17 12.19
C ILE A 69 -3.74 -1.85 10.86
N VAL A 70 -4.23 -3.07 10.65
CA VAL A 70 -3.96 -3.82 9.42
C VAL A 70 -4.65 -3.15 8.23
N THR A 71 -5.90 -2.69 8.42
CA THR A 71 -6.63 -1.99 7.35
C THR A 71 -6.02 -0.63 7.05
N ALA A 72 -5.55 0.11 8.07
CA ALA A 72 -4.84 1.38 7.90
C ALA A 72 -3.55 1.20 7.08
N SER A 73 -2.74 0.17 7.39
CA SER A 73 -1.52 -0.13 6.63
C SER A 73 -1.79 -0.51 5.17
N VAL A 74 -2.83 -1.32 4.89
CA VAL A 74 -3.21 -1.67 3.51
C VAL A 74 -3.70 -0.43 2.75
N LYS A 75 -4.50 0.43 3.38
CA LYS A 75 -4.91 1.72 2.79
C LYS A 75 -3.71 2.61 2.47
N ALA A 76 -2.72 2.67 3.38
CA ALA A 76 -1.50 3.42 3.16
C ALA A 76 -0.72 2.89 1.97
N LEU A 77 -0.59 1.57 1.84
CA LEU A 77 0.07 0.91 0.71
C LEU A 77 -0.59 1.30 -0.62
N LEU A 78 -1.91 1.13 -0.72
CA LEU A 78 -2.67 1.47 -1.93
C LEU A 78 -2.58 2.96 -2.27
N SER A 79 -2.62 3.81 -1.24
CA SER A 79 -2.44 5.25 -1.40
C SER A 79 -1.06 5.62 -1.96
N GLY A 80 -0.01 4.92 -1.53
CA GLY A 80 1.34 5.11 -2.07
C GLY A 80 1.49 4.56 -3.49
N VAL A 81 0.92 3.40 -3.78
CA VAL A 81 0.88 2.79 -5.13
C VAL A 81 0.23 3.74 -6.14
N ASN A 82 -0.92 4.31 -5.79
CA ASN A 82 -1.61 5.28 -6.65
C ASN A 82 -0.76 6.53 -6.88
N ARG A 83 -0.04 7.02 -5.86
CA ARG A 83 0.87 8.17 -5.97
C ARG A 83 2.14 7.88 -6.78
N LEU A 84 2.54 6.62 -6.88
CA LEU A 84 3.60 6.18 -7.79
C LEU A 84 3.13 6.09 -9.25
N GLY A 85 1.82 6.20 -9.52
CA GLY A 85 1.26 6.08 -10.87
C GLY A 85 1.25 4.65 -11.40
N LEU A 86 1.42 3.64 -10.53
CA LEU A 86 1.51 2.23 -10.94
C LEU A 86 0.16 1.58 -11.21
N SER A 87 -0.94 2.32 -11.04
CA SER A 87 -2.30 1.88 -11.36
C SER A 87 -2.71 2.12 -12.81
N GLU A 88 -1.88 2.81 -13.61
CA GLU A 88 -2.11 2.89 -15.05
C GLU A 88 -1.69 1.57 -15.70
N LEU A 89 -2.68 0.70 -15.90
CA LEU A 89 -2.59 -0.39 -16.86
C LEU A 89 -2.35 0.23 -18.23
N ALA A 90 -1.15 0.07 -18.77
CA ALA A 90 -0.90 0.31 -20.19
C ALA A 90 -1.94 -0.49 -20.98
N VAL A 91 -2.92 0.20 -21.57
CA VAL A 91 -3.75 -0.37 -22.62
C VAL A 91 -2.78 -0.67 -23.75
N VAL A 92 -2.47 -1.94 -23.94
CA VAL A 92 -1.70 -2.39 -25.09
C VAL A 92 -2.62 -2.18 -26.30
N GLU A 93 -2.44 -1.06 -27.00
CA GLU A 93 -2.97 -0.93 -28.36
C GLU A 93 -2.30 -2.02 -29.19
N SER A 94 -3.06 -3.07 -29.49
CA SER A 94 -2.70 -4.04 -30.52
C SER A 94 -2.65 -3.29 -31.84
N GLU A 95 -1.45 -2.93 -32.31
CA GLU A 95 -1.23 -2.66 -33.74
C GLU A 95 -1.61 -3.93 -34.50
N ALA A 96 -2.85 -3.96 -34.99
CA ALA A 96 -3.25 -4.87 -36.04
C ALA A 96 -2.55 -4.40 -37.32
N ALA A 97 -1.61 -5.23 -37.77
CA ALA A 97 -0.99 -5.17 -39.09
C ALA A 97 -2.01 -5.35 -40.23
#